data_AF-A0A023UHD2-F1
#
_entry.id   AF-A0A023UHD2-F1
#
_cell.length_a   1.000
_cell.length_b   1.000
_cell.length_c   1.000
_cell.angle_alpha   90.00
_cell.angle_beta   90.00
_cell.angle_gamma   90.00
#
_symmetry.space_group_name_H-M   'P 1'
#
loop_
_entity.id
_entity.type
_entity.pdbx_description
1 polymer ?
#
loop_
_entity_poly.entity_id
_entity_poly.type
_entity_poly.pdbx_seq_one_letter_code
_entity_poly.pdbx_strand_id
1 'polypeptide(L)'
;ISPDVNLLYLSFAKLDLSYDDISSLIATPALFKSLIGLEYIGINEYFNDALQLRKARPDIIMLLSLGGENYQPISLDAALNSTEKIANLVDELGFDGIDVDYEPNGSFDALNDINKADFYVKYVTKLREY
;
A
#
# COMPACT_ATOMS: atom_id res chain seq x y z
N ILE A 1 -19.13 7.54 4.32
CA ILE A 1 -18.50 6.91 5.51
C ILE A 1 -19.20 7.39 6.77
N SER A 2 -19.44 6.50 7.75
CA SER A 2 -20.06 6.87 9.04
C SER A 2 -19.26 8.00 9.73
N PRO A 3 -19.92 8.95 10.41
CA PRO A 3 -19.22 9.96 11.22
C PRO A 3 -18.33 9.34 12.31
N ASP A 4 -18.62 8.10 12.74
CA ASP A 4 -17.87 7.42 13.81
C ASP A 4 -16.56 6.78 13.35
N VAL A 5 -16.27 6.80 12.04
CA VAL A 5 -15.00 6.29 11.50
C VAL A 5 -13.94 7.38 11.62
N ASN A 6 -12.81 7.04 12.22
CA ASN A 6 -11.63 7.90 12.39
C ASN A 6 -10.37 7.37 11.69
N LEU A 7 -10.37 6.11 11.24
CA LEU A 7 -9.27 5.45 10.56
C LEU A 7 -9.81 4.58 9.43
N LEU A 8 -9.22 4.75 8.25
CA LEU A 8 -9.53 3.97 7.06
C LEU A 8 -8.25 3.35 6.51
N TYR A 9 -8.27 2.04 6.34
CA TYR A 9 -7.26 1.30 5.60
C TYR A 9 -7.74 1.11 4.16
N LEU A 10 -6.93 1.53 3.19
CA LEU A 10 -7.13 1.18 1.79
C LEU A 10 -6.30 -0.05 1.49
N SER A 11 -6.98 -1.19 1.52
CA SER A 11 -6.40 -2.52 1.40
C SER A 11 -6.68 -3.10 0.01
N PHE A 12 -5.69 -3.59 -0.73
CA PHE A 12 -4.26 -3.75 -0.42
C PHE A 12 -3.38 -3.24 -1.56
N ALA A 13 -2.09 -3.05 -1.31
CA ALA A 13 -1.05 -2.91 -2.32
C ALA A 13 0.13 -3.86 -2.04
N LYS A 14 0.86 -4.26 -3.08
CA LYS A 14 2.05 -5.12 -2.89
C LYS A 14 3.18 -4.37 -2.19
N LEU A 15 3.95 -5.10 -1.38
CA LEU A 15 5.14 -4.53 -0.71
C LEU A 15 6.21 -4.07 -1.71
N ASP A 16 6.20 -4.60 -2.94
CA ASP A 16 7.09 -4.23 -4.06
C ASP A 16 6.41 -3.33 -5.11
N LEU A 17 5.33 -2.63 -4.74
CA LEU A 17 4.65 -1.68 -5.62
C LEU A 17 5.65 -0.67 -6.20
N SER A 18 5.83 -0.71 -7.51
CA SER A 18 6.71 0.21 -8.23
C SER A 18 5.99 0.74 -9.45
N TYR A 19 6.16 2.05 -9.67
CA TYR A 19 5.62 2.78 -10.80
C TYR A 19 6.60 3.91 -11.18
N ASP A 20 6.39 4.54 -12.33
CA ASP A 20 7.24 5.67 -12.76
C ASP A 20 6.61 7.00 -12.34
N ASP A 21 5.33 7.18 -12.64
CA ASP A 21 4.48 8.28 -12.18
C ASP A 21 3.00 7.85 -12.13
N ILE A 22 2.13 8.62 -11.45
CA ILE A 22 0.69 8.31 -11.38
C ILE A 22 0.04 8.20 -12.77
N SER A 23 0.53 8.95 -13.76
CA SER A 23 -0.04 8.90 -15.11
C SER A 23 0.24 7.54 -15.76
N SER A 24 1.38 6.92 -15.47
CA SER A 24 1.75 5.58 -15.92
C SER A 24 0.84 4.50 -15.32
N LEU A 25 0.41 4.66 -14.07
CA LEU A 25 -0.55 3.77 -13.42
C LEU A 25 -1.92 3.88 -14.09
N ILE A 26 -2.41 5.10 -14.28
CA ILE A 26 -3.69 5.38 -14.95
C ILE A 26 -3.71 4.82 -16.38
N ALA A 27 -2.60 4.94 -17.10
CA ALA A 27 -2.47 4.43 -18.46
C ALA A 27 -2.38 2.90 -18.54
N THR A 28 -2.12 2.20 -17.44
CA THR A 28 -1.97 0.74 -17.40
C THR A 28 -2.87 0.04 -16.35
N PRO A 29 -4.21 0.10 -16.48
CA PRO A 29 -5.12 -0.38 -15.44
C PRO A 29 -4.96 -1.86 -15.07
N ALA A 30 -4.59 -2.71 -16.04
CA ALA A 30 -4.36 -4.14 -15.78
C ALA A 30 -3.10 -4.39 -14.94
N LEU A 31 -2.06 -3.59 -15.13
CA LEU A 31 -0.83 -3.65 -14.32
C LEU A 31 -1.12 -3.11 -12.91
N PHE A 32 -1.82 -1.98 -12.81
CA PHE A 32 -2.21 -1.44 -11.50
C PHE A 32 -3.02 -2.46 -10.69
N LYS A 33 -4.02 -3.10 -11.31
CA LYS A 33 -4.82 -4.16 -10.68
C LYS A 33 -4.01 -5.37 -10.23
N SER A 34 -2.86 -5.67 -10.84
CA SER A 34 -2.01 -6.77 -10.37
C SER A 34 -1.12 -6.38 -9.20
N LEU A 35 -0.89 -5.09 -9.02
CA LEU A 35 -0.08 -4.50 -7.94
C LEU A 35 -0.92 -4.10 -6.72
N ILE A 36 -2.24 -4.07 -6.85
CA ILE A 36 -3.16 -3.73 -5.77
C ILE A 36 -4.33 -4.71 -5.67
N GLY A 37 -4.87 -4.88 -4.47
CA GLY A 37 -6.07 -5.67 -4.20
C GLY A 37 -7.37 -4.92 -4.19
N LEU A 38 -7.33 -3.68 -4.65
CA LEU A 38 -8.47 -2.80 -4.61
C LEU A 38 -9.45 -3.17 -5.71
N GLU A 39 -10.69 -3.46 -5.33
CA GLU A 39 -11.79 -3.58 -6.26
C GLU A 39 -12.26 -2.18 -6.67
N TYR A 40 -12.18 -1.88 -7.96
CA TYR A 40 -12.64 -0.62 -8.53
C TYR A 40 -13.36 -0.85 -9.86
N ILE A 41 -14.28 0.06 -10.21
CA ILE A 41 -15.00 0.04 -11.50
C ILE A 41 -14.10 0.59 -12.62
N GLY A 42 -13.31 1.63 -12.31
CA GLY A 42 -12.21 2.11 -13.13
C GLY A 42 -11.12 2.78 -12.27
N ILE A 43 -9.90 2.84 -12.81
CA ILE A 43 -8.72 3.31 -12.07
C ILE A 43 -8.87 4.78 -11.68
N ASN A 44 -9.49 5.59 -12.55
CA ASN A 44 -9.76 6.99 -12.29
C ASN A 44 -10.74 7.18 -11.15
N GLU A 45 -11.78 6.33 -11.09
CA GLU A 45 -12.76 6.32 -10.01
C GLU A 45 -12.09 6.02 -8.67
N TYR A 46 -11.13 5.10 -8.61
CA TYR A 46 -10.38 4.84 -7.38
C TYR A 46 -9.64 6.08 -6.84
N PHE A 47 -8.81 6.70 -7.68
CA PHE A 47 -8.06 7.91 -7.29
C PHE A 47 -9.02 9.05 -6.93
N ASN A 48 -10.10 9.20 -7.70
CA ASN A 48 -11.11 10.23 -7.46
C ASN A 48 -11.87 9.99 -6.15
N ASP A 49 -12.23 8.75 -5.81
CA ASP A 49 -12.97 8.42 -4.59
C ASP A 49 -12.10 8.65 -3.35
N ALA A 50 -10.83 8.27 -3.41
CA ALA A 50 -9.86 8.54 -2.35
C ALA A 50 -9.68 10.06 -2.11
N LEU A 51 -9.49 10.82 -3.20
CA LEU A 51 -9.36 12.29 -3.14
C LEU A 51 -10.66 12.98 -2.68
N GLN A 52 -11.82 12.51 -3.13
CA GLN A 52 -13.11 13.03 -2.72
C GLN A 52 -13.39 12.74 -1.25
N LEU A 53 -13.05 11.53 -0.78
CA LEU A 53 -13.17 11.18 0.62
C LEU A 53 -12.27 12.07 1.49
N ARG A 54 -11.01 12.26 1.09
CA ARG A 54 -10.08 13.16 1.81
C ARG A 54 -10.62 14.58 1.92
N LYS A 55 -11.22 15.11 0.85
CA LYS A 55 -11.89 16.43 0.88
C LYS A 55 -13.10 16.47 1.80
N ALA A 56 -13.90 15.40 1.82
CA ALA A 56 -15.13 15.33 2.61
C ALA A 56 -14.88 15.05 4.10
N ARG A 57 -13.79 14.34 4.41
CA ARG A 57 -13.40 13.88 5.75
C ARG A 57 -11.91 14.15 6.00
N PRO A 58 -11.49 15.42 6.14
CA PRO A 58 -10.10 15.75 6.46
C PRO A 58 -9.71 15.33 7.89
N ASP A 59 -10.67 14.90 8.71
CA ASP A 59 -10.52 14.51 10.10
C ASP A 59 -10.14 13.03 10.30
N ILE A 60 -10.28 12.19 9.28
CA ILE A 60 -9.96 10.76 9.40
C ILE A 60 -8.52 10.49 8.98
N ILE A 61 -7.90 9.49 9.57
CA ILE A 61 -6.61 8.97 9.13
C ILE A 61 -6.86 8.00 7.98
N MET A 62 -6.22 8.19 6.82
CA MET A 62 -6.25 7.28 5.68
C MET A 62 -4.88 6.64 5.49
N LEU A 63 -4.81 5.31 5.53
CA LEU A 63 -3.57 4.56 5.35
C LEU A 63 -3.65 3.67 4.11
N LEU A 64 -2.55 3.57 3.37
CA LEU A 64 -2.38 2.52 2.37
C LEU A 64 -1.91 1.25 3.07
N SER A 65 -2.66 0.15 2.97
CA SER A 65 -2.27 -1.13 3.56
C SER A 65 -1.47 -1.95 2.57
N LEU A 66 -0.24 -2.31 2.94
CA LEU A 66 0.70 -3.07 2.14
C LEU A 66 0.71 -4.53 2.57
N GLY A 67 0.47 -5.45 1.64
CA GLY A 67 0.45 -6.88 1.92
C GLY A 67 -0.96 -7.45 2.06
N GLY A 68 -1.20 -8.20 3.11
CA GLY A 68 -2.22 -9.24 3.17
C GLY A 68 -1.75 -10.51 2.43
N GLU A 69 -2.42 -11.62 2.72
CA GLU A 69 -2.10 -12.97 2.21
C GLU A 69 -1.74 -13.01 0.71
N ASN A 70 -2.42 -12.20 -0.11
CA ASN A 70 -2.31 -12.25 -1.57
C ASN A 70 -1.41 -11.17 -2.22
N TYR A 71 -0.86 -10.21 -1.48
CA TYR A 71 -0.05 -9.10 -2.04
C TYR A 71 1.41 -9.14 -1.57
N GLN A 72 1.98 -10.34 -1.64
CA GLN A 72 3.37 -10.58 -1.33
C GLN A 72 4.31 -10.03 -2.43
N PRO A 73 5.52 -9.57 -2.08
CA PRO A 73 6.46 -9.07 -3.06
C PRO A 73 7.03 -10.22 -3.91
N ILE A 74 7.47 -9.91 -5.13
CA ILE A 74 8.17 -10.88 -5.99
C ILE A 74 9.51 -11.31 -5.39
N SER A 75 10.16 -10.42 -4.64
CA SER A 75 11.34 -10.69 -3.82
C SER A 75 11.47 -9.67 -2.70
N LEU A 76 12.21 -10.03 -1.64
CA LEU A 76 12.47 -9.14 -0.51
C LEU A 76 13.28 -7.90 -0.94
N ASP A 77 14.23 -8.06 -1.87
CA ASP A 77 15.00 -6.94 -2.43
C ASP A 77 14.12 -5.99 -3.25
N ALA A 78 13.16 -6.51 -4.02
CA ALA A 78 12.23 -5.68 -4.77
C ALA A 78 11.38 -4.82 -3.84
N ALA A 79 10.90 -5.39 -2.72
CA ALA A 79 10.20 -4.64 -1.69
C ALA A 79 11.10 -3.57 -1.03
N LEU A 80 12.35 -3.90 -0.69
CA LEU A 80 13.24 -2.89 -0.14
C LEU A 80 13.50 -1.75 -1.15
N ASN A 81 13.51 -2.02 -2.45
CA ASN A 81 13.75 -1.01 -3.47
C ASN A 81 12.52 -0.17 -3.83
N SER A 82 11.31 -0.58 -3.44
CA SER A 82 10.06 0.14 -3.72
C SER A 82 9.66 1.15 -2.65
N THR A 83 10.28 1.15 -1.47
CA THR A 83 9.83 1.95 -0.30
C THR A 83 9.64 3.44 -0.59
N GLU A 84 10.58 4.05 -1.33
CA GLU A 84 10.48 5.47 -1.74
C GLU A 84 9.27 5.73 -2.63
N LYS A 85 9.04 4.85 -3.61
CA LYS A 85 7.91 4.97 -4.54
C LYS A 85 6.58 4.81 -3.79
N ILE A 86 6.51 3.90 -2.83
CA ILE A 86 5.32 3.71 -2.01
C ILE A 86 5.04 4.97 -1.16
N ALA A 87 6.06 5.55 -0.54
CA ALA A 87 5.92 6.80 0.21
C ALA A 87 5.43 7.95 -0.70
N ASN A 88 6.01 8.09 -1.90
CA ASN A 88 5.56 9.07 -2.88
C ASN A 88 4.09 8.88 -3.25
N LEU A 89 3.62 7.62 -3.42
CA LEU A 89 2.22 7.36 -3.75
C LEU A 89 1.28 7.78 -2.61
N VAL A 90 1.66 7.51 -1.37
CA VAL A 90 0.91 7.91 -0.18
C VAL A 90 0.78 9.43 -0.12
N ASP A 91 1.86 10.16 -0.38
CA ASP A 91 1.86 11.62 -0.44
C ASP A 91 1.03 12.15 -1.61
N GLU A 92 1.19 11.59 -2.80
CA GLU A 92 0.45 11.98 -4.00
C GLU A 92 -1.07 11.75 -3.87
N LEU A 93 -1.46 10.71 -3.13
CA LEU A 93 -2.84 10.40 -2.79
C LEU A 93 -3.39 11.24 -1.63
N GLY A 94 -2.53 11.95 -0.88
CA GLY A 94 -2.88 12.69 0.32
C GLY A 94 -3.30 11.79 1.48
N PHE A 95 -2.67 10.62 1.59
CA PHE A 95 -2.87 9.68 2.70
C PHE A 95 -1.97 10.06 3.88
N ASP A 96 -2.35 9.63 5.06
CA ASP A 96 -1.70 9.97 6.32
C ASP A 96 -0.59 8.97 6.70
N GLY A 97 -0.43 7.89 5.93
CA GLY A 97 0.64 6.92 6.12
C GLY A 97 0.37 5.54 5.54
N ILE A 98 1.07 4.57 6.11
CA ILE A 98 1.14 3.18 5.64
C ILE A 98 0.78 2.24 6.77
N ASP A 99 -0.01 1.23 6.45
CA ASP A 99 -0.18 0.01 7.24
C ASP A 99 0.62 -1.12 6.59
N VAL A 100 1.31 -1.94 7.38
CA VAL A 100 2.17 -3.03 6.87
C VAL A 100 1.61 -4.35 7.34
N ASP A 101 0.71 -4.91 6.54
CA ASP A 101 0.09 -6.22 6.72
C ASP A 101 0.97 -7.33 6.13
N TYR A 102 2.18 -7.50 6.67
CA TYR A 102 3.14 -8.47 6.15
C TYR A 102 2.86 -9.89 6.66
N GLU A 103 2.24 -10.71 5.80
CA GLU A 103 1.90 -12.11 6.08
C GLU A 103 2.68 -13.10 5.19
N PRO A 104 3.99 -13.27 5.38
CA PRO A 104 4.77 -14.13 4.48
C PRO A 104 4.25 -15.56 4.50
N ASN A 105 3.86 -16.12 3.36
CA ASN A 105 3.25 -17.45 3.26
C ASN A 105 1.89 -17.62 4.00
N GLY A 106 1.15 -16.53 4.27
CA GLY A 106 -0.24 -16.59 4.77
C GLY A 106 -0.43 -17.16 6.18
N SER A 107 0.64 -17.36 6.96
CA SER A 107 0.56 -17.79 8.36
C SER A 107 1.59 -17.06 9.22
N PHE A 108 1.20 -16.69 10.44
CA PHE A 108 2.10 -16.14 11.46
C PHE A 108 3.33 -17.02 11.72
N ASP A 109 3.22 -18.34 11.51
CA ASP A 109 4.33 -19.27 11.72
C ASP A 109 5.54 -18.98 10.84
N ALA A 110 5.34 -18.34 9.70
CA ALA A 110 6.40 -17.97 8.79
C ALA A 110 7.29 -16.83 9.31
N LEU A 111 6.82 -16.04 10.27
CA LEU A 111 7.65 -15.03 10.95
C LEU A 111 8.67 -15.66 11.90
N ASN A 112 8.59 -16.97 12.17
CA ASN A 112 9.63 -17.70 12.90
C ASN A 112 10.89 -17.96 12.05
N ASP A 113 10.90 -17.53 10.78
CA ASP A 113 12.09 -17.51 9.93
C ASP A 113 12.86 -16.20 10.13
N ILE A 114 14.13 -16.30 10.53
CA ILE A 114 14.97 -15.14 10.81
C ILE A 114 15.13 -14.20 9.61
N ASN A 115 15.14 -14.71 8.38
CA ASN A 115 15.32 -13.87 7.19
C ASN A 115 14.06 -13.03 6.93
N LYS A 116 12.88 -13.58 7.19
CA LYS A 116 11.59 -12.88 7.02
C LYS A 116 11.39 -11.85 8.13
N ALA A 117 11.77 -12.18 9.36
CA ALA A 117 11.77 -11.24 10.48
C ALA A 117 12.75 -10.08 10.24
N ASP A 118 13.99 -10.37 9.85
CA ASP A 118 15.00 -9.36 9.54
C ASP A 118 14.58 -8.47 8.37
N PHE A 119 13.95 -9.05 7.34
CA PHE A 119 13.35 -8.29 6.26
C PHE A 119 12.29 -7.32 6.76
N TYR A 120 11.33 -7.78 7.58
CA TYR A 120 10.28 -6.92 8.09
C TYR A 120 10.86 -5.72 8.85
N VAL A 121 11.84 -5.96 9.74
CA VAL A 121 12.53 -4.90 10.48
C VAL A 121 13.21 -3.90 9.53
N LYS A 122 13.94 -4.39 8.51
CA LYS A 122 14.58 -3.53 7.50
C LYS A 122 13.55 -2.73 6.71
N TYR A 123 12.46 -3.38 6.30
CA TYR A 123 11.41 -2.77 5.49
C TYR A 123 10.71 -1.63 6.23
N VAL A 124 10.25 -1.87 7.47
CA VAL A 124 9.61 -0.80 8.27
C VAL A 124 10.60 0.28 8.70
N THR A 125 11.87 -0.05 8.89
CA THR A 125 12.91 0.96 9.17
C THR A 125 13.09 1.88 7.96
N LYS A 126 13.19 1.28 6.76
CA LYS A 126 13.38 2.03 5.51
C LYS A 126 12.15 2.86 5.14
N LEU A 127 10.94 2.36 5.35
CA LEU A 127 9.72 3.14 5.14
C LEU A 127 9.67 4.41 6.00
N ARG A 128 10.27 4.42 7.19
CA ARG A 128 10.33 5.59 8.09
C ARG A 128 11.36 6.63 7.68
N GLU A 129 12.20 6.35 6.69
CA GLU A 129 13.17 7.32 6.15
C GLU A 129 12.52 8.32 5.20
N TYR A 130 11.30 8.03 4.74
CA TYR A 130 10.45 8.87 3.89
C TYR A 130 9.30 9.42 4.74
#